data_AF-A0A7T8KIG5-F1
#
_entry.id   AF-A0A7T8KIG5-F1
#
_cell.length_a   1.000
_cell.length_b   1.000
_cell.length_c   1.000
_cell.angle_alpha   90.00
_cell.angle_beta   90.00
_cell.angle_gamma   90.00
#
_symmetry.space_group_name_H-M   'P 1'
#
loop_
_entity.id
_entity.type
_entity.pdbx_description
1 polymer ?
#
loop_
_entity_poly.entity_id
_entity_poly.type
_entity_poly.pdbx_seq_one_letter_code
_entity_poly.pdbx_strand_id
1 'polypeptide(L)'
;MKKKAKYAFYALRVQVSINDAARSITGIKRTDHIRIPDLLRKAGLPSVNEIAMKAVALETWKAYSSSDGGCGERSLIGKTIFSSRTNLPSENNRSSRSKSLGIIPCPLKVKEKTFSAFATDLWNSFPELRSAPTRGAATVVAKNILK
;
A
#
# COMPACT_ATOMS: atom_id res chain seq x y z
N MET A 1 10.73 3.26 -22.87
CA MET A 1 9.58 4.20 -22.72
C MET A 1 8.21 3.59 -23.05
N LYS A 2 8.07 2.74 -24.08
CA LYS A 2 6.77 2.17 -24.51
C LYS A 2 5.96 1.43 -23.42
N LYS A 3 6.61 0.68 -22.51
CA LYS A 3 5.92 -0.06 -21.43
C LYS A 3 5.24 0.85 -20.40
N LYS A 4 5.88 1.95 -19.98
CA LYS A 4 5.31 2.89 -19.00
C LYS A 4 4.04 3.57 -19.53
N ALA A 5 4.06 3.99 -20.80
CA ALA A 5 2.88 4.56 -21.47
C ALA A 5 1.72 3.55 -21.55
N LYS A 6 2.02 2.28 -21.83
CA LYS A 6 1.03 1.20 -21.87
C LYS A 6 0.34 0.99 -20.52
N TYR A 7 1.08 0.94 -19.41
CA TYR A 7 0.47 0.77 -18.08
C TYR A 7 -0.35 1.98 -17.63
N ALA A 8 0.13 3.20 -17.92
CA ALA A 8 -0.63 4.42 -17.66
C ALA A 8 -1.96 4.44 -18.42
N PHE A 9 -1.96 3.98 -19.67
CA PHE A 9 -3.17 3.84 -20.48
C PHE A 9 -4.19 2.87 -19.85
N TYR A 10 -3.75 1.70 -19.36
CA TYR A 10 -4.67 0.77 -18.70
C TYR A 10 -5.23 1.32 -17.39
N ALA A 11 -4.39 1.93 -16.55
CA ALA A 11 -4.86 2.54 -15.30
C ALA A 11 -5.93 3.61 -15.55
N LEU A 12 -5.74 4.44 -16.59
CA LEU A 12 -6.72 5.44 -17.00
C LEU A 12 -8.04 4.80 -17.44
N ARG A 13 -7.99 3.74 -18.27
CA ARG A 13 -9.20 3.03 -18.71
C ARG A 13 -9.97 2.40 -17.57
N VAL A 14 -9.27 1.83 -16.59
CA VAL A 14 -9.91 1.29 -15.38
C VAL A 14 -10.58 2.41 -14.59
N GLN A 15 -9.91 3.55 -14.39
CA GLN A 15 -10.50 4.69 -13.68
C GLN A 15 -11.73 5.25 -14.41
N VAL A 16 -11.70 5.35 -15.74
CA VAL A 16 -12.86 5.76 -16.54
C VAL A 16 -14.03 4.79 -16.34
N SER A 17 -13.77 3.49 -16.38
CA SER A 17 -14.81 2.46 -16.18
C SER A 17 -15.42 2.53 -14.78
N ILE A 18 -14.61 2.75 -13.74
CA ILE A 18 -15.10 2.97 -12.37
C ILE A 18 -15.95 4.25 -12.30
N ASN A 19 -15.53 5.34 -12.96
CA ASN A 19 -16.29 6.58 -12.97
C ASN A 19 -17.64 6.44 -13.69
N ASP A 20 -17.71 5.65 -14.75
CA ASP A 20 -18.97 5.37 -15.45
C ASP A 20 -19.91 4.51 -14.60
N ALA A 21 -19.37 3.50 -13.91
CA ALA A 21 -20.13 2.74 -12.91
C ALA A 21 -20.66 3.64 -11.78
N ALA A 22 -19.83 4.56 -11.26
CA ALA A 22 -20.24 5.51 -10.23
C ALA A 22 -21.38 6.43 -10.70
N ARG A 23 -21.35 6.89 -11.96
CA ARG A 23 -22.43 7.67 -12.56
C ARG A 23 -23.71 6.85 -12.73
N SER A 24 -23.59 5.59 -13.13
CA SER A 24 -24.74 4.69 -13.23
C SER A 24 -25.40 4.44 -11.88
N ILE A 25 -24.63 4.30 -10.80
CA ILE A 25 -25.15 4.07 -9.45
C ILE A 25 -25.83 5.32 -8.89
N THR A 26 -25.22 6.49 -9.10
CA THR A 26 -25.69 7.76 -8.50
C THR A 26 -26.68 8.53 -9.36
N GLY A 27 -26.83 8.17 -10.64
CA GLY A 27 -27.62 8.92 -11.62
C GLY A 27 -26.99 10.25 -12.08
N ILE A 28 -25.80 10.60 -11.58
CA ILE A 28 -25.11 11.86 -11.89
C ILE A 28 -24.61 11.87 -13.34
N LYS A 29 -24.93 12.93 -14.08
CA LYS A 29 -24.51 13.10 -15.47
C LYS A 29 -23.15 13.78 -15.55
N ARG A 30 -22.51 13.72 -16.73
CA ARG A 30 -21.27 14.47 -17.01
C ARG A 30 -21.48 15.98 -17.00
N THR A 31 -22.69 16.42 -17.38
CA THR A 31 -23.15 17.82 -17.39
C THR A 31 -23.26 18.44 -16.00
N ASP A 32 -23.30 17.63 -14.95
CA ASP A 32 -23.44 18.13 -13.57
C ASP A 32 -22.10 18.65 -13.03
N HIS A 33 -21.01 18.51 -13.80
CA HIS A 33 -19.67 19.03 -13.51
C HIS A 33 -19.13 18.69 -12.11
N ILE A 34 -19.54 17.55 -11.56
CA ILE A 34 -19.12 17.09 -10.24
C ILE A 34 -17.68 16.57 -10.30
N ARG A 35 -16.89 16.88 -9.27
CA ARG A 35 -15.52 16.37 -9.11
C ARG A 35 -15.54 14.85 -8.93
N ILE A 36 -14.60 14.15 -9.57
CA ILE A 36 -14.52 12.68 -9.53
C ILE A 36 -14.45 12.13 -8.09
N PRO A 37 -13.65 12.68 -7.15
CA PRO A 37 -13.62 12.18 -5.78
C PRO A 37 -14.98 12.24 -5.09
N ASP A 38 -15.78 13.28 -5.36
CA ASP A 38 -17.09 13.44 -4.74
C ASP A 38 -18.13 12.51 -5.37
N LEU A 39 -18.05 12.30 -6.69
CA LEU A 39 -18.83 11.27 -7.39
C LEU A 39 -18.55 9.87 -6.82
N LEU A 40 -17.28 9.52 -6.66
CA LEU A 40 -16.85 8.22 -6.13
C LEU A 40 -17.31 8.03 -4.68
N ARG A 41 -17.15 9.07 -3.84
CA ARG A 41 -17.64 9.07 -2.46
C ARG A 41 -19.15 8.86 -2.38
N LYS A 42 -19.93 9.55 -3.21
CA LYS A 42 -21.39 9.38 -3.29
C LYS A 42 -21.79 7.98 -3.76
N ALA A 43 -21.03 7.39 -4.67
CA ALA A 43 -21.25 6.02 -5.14
C ALA A 43 -20.74 4.94 -4.17
N GLY A 44 -20.01 5.31 -3.12
CA GLY A 44 -19.34 4.36 -2.22
C GLY A 44 -18.20 3.58 -2.89
N LEU A 45 -17.66 4.06 -4.01
CA LEU A 45 -16.62 3.39 -4.78
C LEU A 45 -15.25 4.03 -4.53
N PRO A 46 -14.17 3.22 -4.43
CA PRO A 46 -12.81 3.76 -4.31
C PRO A 46 -12.21 4.14 -5.68
N SER A 47 -11.26 5.07 -5.67
CA SER A 47 -10.43 5.36 -6.85
C SER A 47 -9.40 4.25 -7.12
N VAL A 48 -8.82 4.21 -8.33
CA VAL A 48 -7.75 3.26 -8.66
C VAL A 48 -6.54 3.42 -7.75
N ASN A 49 -6.21 4.67 -7.40
CA ASN A 49 -5.10 4.96 -6.49
C ASN A 49 -5.38 4.44 -5.08
N GLU A 50 -6.61 4.61 -4.58
CA GLU A 50 -7.04 4.07 -3.30
C GLU A 50 -6.98 2.54 -3.27
N ILE A 51 -7.43 1.89 -4.34
CA ILE A 51 -7.32 0.42 -4.48
C ILE A 51 -5.85 0.00 -4.44
N ALA A 52 -4.98 0.69 -5.19
CA ALA A 52 -3.55 0.40 -5.22
C ALA A 52 -2.90 0.59 -3.84
N MET A 53 -3.20 1.68 -3.13
CA MET A 53 -2.67 1.92 -1.79
C MET A 53 -3.13 0.85 -0.79
N LYS A 54 -4.42 0.47 -0.80
CA LYS A 54 -4.95 -0.62 0.03
C LYS A 54 -4.25 -1.95 -0.25
N ALA A 55 -4.04 -2.27 -1.53
CA ALA A 55 -3.35 -3.48 -1.93
C ALA A 55 -1.90 -3.49 -1.45
N VAL A 56 -1.16 -2.38 -1.67
CA VAL A 56 0.22 -2.25 -1.20
C VAL A 56 0.30 -2.37 0.32
N ALA A 57 -0.60 -1.72 1.06
CA ALA A 57 -0.67 -1.82 2.52
C ALA A 57 -0.78 -3.27 2.99
N LEU A 58 -1.76 -3.98 2.43
CA LEU A 58 -2.07 -5.34 2.85
C LEU A 58 -0.96 -6.31 2.47
N GLU A 59 -0.42 -6.19 1.26
CA GLU A 59 0.71 -7.01 0.82
C GLU A 59 1.97 -6.72 1.64
N THR A 60 2.18 -5.48 2.07
CA THR A 60 3.29 -5.11 2.97
C THR A 60 3.13 -5.76 4.34
N TRP A 61 1.92 -5.73 4.91
CA TRP A 61 1.62 -6.40 6.17
C TRP A 61 1.76 -7.93 6.08
N LYS A 62 1.32 -8.53 4.97
CA LYS A 62 1.52 -9.96 4.70
C LYS A 62 3.00 -10.29 4.57
N ALA A 63 3.77 -9.49 3.83
CA ALA A 63 5.21 -9.68 3.70
C ALA A 63 5.92 -9.57 5.06
N TYR A 64 5.43 -8.69 5.94
CA TYR A 64 5.92 -8.59 7.32
C TYR A 64 5.61 -9.84 8.16
N SER A 65 4.36 -10.29 8.11
CA SER A 65 3.83 -11.38 8.95
C SER A 65 4.10 -12.78 8.39
N SER A 66 4.52 -12.89 7.12
CA SER A 66 4.80 -14.15 6.45
C SER A 66 5.94 -14.91 7.14
N SER A 67 5.78 -16.24 7.19
CA SER A 67 6.82 -17.19 7.61
C SER A 67 7.10 -18.24 6.53
N ASP A 68 6.66 -17.95 5.30
CA ASP A 68 6.64 -18.87 4.17
C ASP A 68 8.05 -19.11 3.57
N GLY A 69 9.09 -18.47 4.12
CA GLY A 69 10.48 -18.73 3.78
C GLY A 69 11.01 -19.97 4.48
N GLY A 70 12.03 -20.61 3.90
CA GLY A 70 12.73 -21.73 4.54
C GLY A 70 13.21 -21.37 5.96
N CYS A 71 13.06 -22.31 6.89
CA CYS A 71 13.40 -22.15 8.31
C CYS A 71 12.61 -21.06 9.06
N GLY A 72 11.37 -20.77 8.65
CA GLY A 72 10.51 -19.77 9.31
C GLY A 72 10.89 -18.31 8.98
N GLU A 73 11.72 -18.13 7.95
CA GLU A 73 12.11 -16.83 7.43
C GLU A 73 10.95 -16.11 6.73
N ARG A 74 11.11 -14.80 6.54
CA ARG A 74 10.15 -14.00 5.75
C ARG A 74 10.14 -14.45 4.28
N SER A 75 9.03 -14.20 3.59
CA SER A 75 8.94 -14.31 2.12
C SER A 75 10.02 -13.47 1.42
N LEU A 76 10.32 -13.77 0.14
CA LEU A 76 11.32 -13.02 -0.64
C LEU A 76 11.04 -11.51 -0.66
N ILE A 77 9.77 -11.13 -0.80
CA ILE A 77 9.30 -9.73 -0.72
C ILE A 77 9.50 -9.18 0.70
N GLY A 78 9.20 -9.98 1.72
CA GLY A 78 9.47 -9.62 3.11
C GLY A 78 10.95 -9.37 3.39
N LYS A 79 11.85 -10.18 2.83
CA LYS A 79 13.31 -10.01 2.98
C LYS A 79 13.81 -8.73 2.30
N THR A 80 13.27 -8.38 1.13
CA THR A 80 13.69 -7.17 0.41
C THR A 80 13.23 -5.89 1.10
N ILE A 81 12.07 -5.91 1.76
CA ILE A 81 11.50 -4.74 2.45
C ILE A 81 12.01 -4.64 3.90
N PHE A 82 11.99 -5.75 4.65
CA PHE A 82 12.17 -5.75 6.11
C PHE A 82 13.54 -6.29 6.58
N SER A 83 14.41 -6.72 5.67
CA SER A 83 15.61 -7.50 5.96
C SER A 83 15.33 -8.82 6.70
N SER A 84 16.35 -9.69 6.83
CA SER A 84 16.23 -11.00 7.50
C SER A 84 15.76 -10.85 8.96
N ARG A 85 14.97 -11.80 9.47
CA ARG A 85 14.49 -11.79 10.88
C ARG A 85 15.67 -11.88 11.87
N THR A 86 16.80 -12.41 11.41
CA THR A 86 18.07 -12.47 12.15
C THR A 86 18.73 -11.11 12.41
N ASN A 87 18.25 -10.01 11.81
CA ASN A 87 18.74 -8.64 12.07
C ASN A 87 17.90 -7.89 13.12
N LEU A 88 16.99 -8.57 13.83
CA LEU A 88 16.49 -8.06 15.11
C LEU A 88 17.68 -7.79 16.04
N PRO A 89 17.60 -6.78 16.91
CA PRO A 89 18.77 -6.26 17.62
C PRO A 89 19.41 -7.38 18.44
N SER A 90 20.55 -7.89 17.97
CA SER A 90 21.53 -8.50 18.87
C SER A 90 21.86 -7.43 19.92
N GLU A 91 21.86 -7.84 21.19
CA GLU A 91 21.96 -7.01 22.40
C GLU A 91 23.12 -6.00 22.43
N ASN A 92 24.04 -6.03 21.45
CA ASN A 92 25.29 -5.28 21.45
C ASN A 92 25.44 -4.21 20.35
N ASN A 93 24.37 -3.64 19.79
CA ASN A 93 24.56 -2.56 18.80
C ASN A 93 23.58 -1.40 18.94
N ARG A 94 24.12 -0.21 19.24
CA ARG A 94 23.44 1.08 19.41
C ARG A 94 22.16 1.17 18.57
N SER A 95 21.01 0.96 19.21
CA SER A 95 19.72 1.10 18.54
C SER A 95 19.47 2.59 18.29
N SER A 96 19.47 3.00 17.03
CA SER A 96 19.02 4.34 16.66
C SER A 96 17.54 4.50 17.05
N ARG A 97 17.12 5.73 17.39
CA ARG A 97 15.71 6.03 17.73
C ARG A 97 14.72 5.56 16.66
N SER A 98 15.16 5.49 15.40
CA SER A 98 14.39 4.92 14.28
C SER A 98 14.17 3.40 14.39
N LYS A 99 15.16 2.63 14.84
CA LYS A 99 15.03 1.18 15.04
C LYS A 99 14.10 0.84 16.21
N SER A 100 14.16 1.60 17.32
CA SER A 100 13.25 1.41 18.45
C SER A 100 11.79 1.73 18.12
N LEU A 101 11.57 2.62 17.15
CA LEU A 101 10.24 2.93 16.61
C LEU A 101 9.79 2.00 15.48
N GLY A 102 10.59 0.98 15.11
CA GLY A 102 10.28 0.05 14.03
C GLY A 102 10.23 0.69 12.63
N ILE A 103 10.89 1.84 12.45
CA ILE A 103 10.98 2.55 11.17
C ILE A 103 12.02 1.87 10.30
N ILE A 104 11.66 1.66 9.03
CA ILE A 104 12.50 0.93 8.08
C ILE A 104 13.07 1.92 7.07
N PRO A 105 14.39 1.93 6.82
CA PRO A 105 14.96 2.71 5.74
C PRO A 105 14.51 2.13 4.40
N CYS A 106 14.09 2.98 3.46
CA CYS A 106 13.77 2.52 2.12
C CYS A 106 15.01 1.81 1.52
N PRO A 107 14.90 0.54 1.10
CA PRO A 107 16.04 -0.24 0.62
C PRO A 107 16.63 0.29 -0.69
N LEU A 108 15.90 1.15 -1.39
CA LEU A 108 16.32 1.72 -2.68
C LEU A 108 16.70 3.19 -2.49
N LYS A 109 17.97 3.53 -2.79
CA LYS A 109 18.49 4.91 -2.77
C LYS A 109 17.95 5.79 -3.91
N VAL A 110 17.06 5.26 -4.75
CA VAL A 110 16.67 5.89 -6.02
C VAL A 110 15.25 6.43 -5.92
N LYS A 111 15.00 7.59 -6.53
CA LYS A 111 13.68 8.25 -6.73
C LYS A 111 12.68 7.41 -7.56
N GLU A 112 12.85 6.10 -7.63
CA GLU A 112 12.00 5.20 -8.39
C GLU A 112 10.79 4.77 -7.58
N LYS A 113 9.61 5.03 -8.14
CA LYS A 113 8.29 4.66 -7.61
C LYS A 113 8.05 3.16 -7.75
N THR A 114 8.76 2.35 -6.96
CA THR A 114 8.62 0.88 -6.91
C THR A 114 7.69 0.46 -5.77
N PHE A 115 7.22 -0.79 -5.82
CA PHE A 115 6.42 -1.37 -4.75
C PHE A 115 7.13 -1.27 -3.39
N SER A 116 8.40 -1.67 -3.31
CA SER A 116 9.15 -1.67 -2.05
C SER A 116 9.30 -0.27 -1.45
N ALA A 117 9.47 0.77 -2.27
CA ALA A 117 9.53 2.15 -1.80
C ALA A 117 8.18 2.62 -1.22
N PHE A 118 7.08 2.40 -1.95
CA PHE A 118 5.74 2.71 -1.43
C PHE A 118 5.38 1.88 -0.21
N ALA A 119 5.79 0.62 -0.17
CA ALA A 119 5.59 -0.26 0.98
C ALA A 119 6.30 0.28 2.22
N THR A 120 7.56 0.71 2.09
CA THR A 120 8.29 1.31 3.23
C THR A 120 7.68 2.63 3.66
N ASP A 121 7.30 3.49 2.72
CA ASP A 121 6.69 4.79 3.04
C ASP A 121 5.37 4.58 3.79
N LEU A 122 4.50 3.71 3.26
CA LEU A 122 3.22 3.40 3.89
C LEU A 122 3.40 2.72 5.25
N TRP A 123 4.33 1.78 5.35
CA TRP A 123 4.66 1.14 6.63
C TRP A 123 5.17 2.14 7.66
N ASN A 124 5.89 3.18 7.23
CA ASN A 124 6.42 4.24 8.09
C ASN A 124 5.36 5.28 8.48
N SER A 125 4.42 5.60 7.59
CA SER A 125 3.35 6.55 7.86
C SER A 125 2.24 5.99 8.77
N PHE A 126 1.99 4.67 8.74
CA PHE A 126 0.86 4.07 9.45
C PHE A 126 1.31 3.05 10.52
N PRO A 127 1.57 3.49 11.77
CA PRO A 127 1.96 2.59 12.86
C PRO A 127 0.84 1.60 13.22
N GLU A 128 -0.42 1.96 13.02
CA GLU A 128 -1.58 1.08 13.22
C GLU A 128 -1.55 -0.18 12.34
N LEU A 129 -0.95 -0.07 11.15
CA LEU A 129 -0.80 -1.22 10.27
C LEU A 129 0.15 -2.24 10.89
N ARG A 130 1.13 -1.80 11.69
CA ARG A 130 2.13 -2.65 12.33
C ARG A 130 1.60 -3.35 13.57
N SER A 131 0.74 -2.67 14.33
CA SER A 131 0.11 -3.22 15.53
C SER A 131 -1.03 -4.18 15.22
N ALA A 132 -1.48 -4.26 13.96
CA ALA A 132 -2.53 -5.17 13.55
C ALA A 132 -2.13 -6.65 13.72
N PRO A 133 -2.81 -7.42 14.59
CA PRO A 133 -2.45 -8.80 14.90
C PRO A 133 -2.92 -9.79 13.83
N THR A 134 -3.95 -9.44 13.08
CA THR A 134 -4.57 -10.33 12.09
C THR A 134 -4.73 -9.63 10.75
N ARG A 135 -4.85 -10.43 9.69
CA ARG A 135 -5.11 -9.94 8.34
C ARG A 135 -6.40 -9.11 8.26
N GLY A 136 -7.41 -9.50 9.05
CA GLY A 136 -8.67 -8.77 9.16
C GLY A 136 -8.46 -7.36 9.71
N ALA A 137 -7.74 -7.22 10.83
CA ALA A 137 -7.40 -5.93 11.42
C ALA A 137 -6.59 -5.06 10.46
N ALA A 138 -5.58 -5.64 9.79
CA ALA A 138 -4.79 -4.92 8.79
C ALA A 138 -5.63 -4.43 7.60
N THR A 139 -6.64 -5.21 7.18
CA THR A 139 -7.57 -4.81 6.12
C THR A 139 -8.45 -3.63 6.54
N VAL A 140 -8.88 -3.59 7.80
CA VAL A 140 -9.65 -2.46 8.35
C VAL A 140 -8.79 -1.20 8.40
N VAL A 141 -7.56 -1.30 8.91
CA VAL A 141 -6.61 -0.18 8.93
C VAL A 141 -6.35 0.32 7.51
N ALA A 142 -6.06 -0.58 6.57
CA ALA A 142 -5.83 -0.21 5.17
C ALA A 142 -7.02 0.51 4.53
N LYS A 143 -8.27 0.16 4.92
CA LYS A 143 -9.46 0.89 4.47
C LYS A 143 -9.54 2.31 5.03
N ASN A 144 -9.05 2.53 6.25
CA ASN A 144 -9.08 3.82 6.94
C ASN A 144 -7.95 4.77 6.54
N ILE A 145 -6.86 4.28 5.93
CA ILE A 145 -5.75 5.09 5.38
C ILE A 145 -6.23 6.20 4.42
N LEU A 146 -7.42 6.04 3.85
CA LEU A 146 -7.94 6.84 2.73
C LEU A 146 -9.20 7.65 3.09
N LYS A 147 -9.62 7.63 4.37
CA LYS A 147 -10.76 8.41 4.84
C LYS A 147 -10.36 9.82 5.22
#